data_AF-A0A816U2R4-F1
#
_entry.id   AF-A0A816U2R4-F1
#
_cell.length_a   1.000
_cell.length_b   1.000
_cell.length_c   1.000
_cell.angle_alpha   90.00
_cell.angle_beta   90.00
_cell.angle_gamma   90.00
#
_symmetry.space_group_name_H-M   'P 1'
#
loop_
_entity.id
_entity.type
_entity.pdbx_description
1 polymer ?
#
loop_
_entity_poly.entity_id
_entity_poly.type
_entity_poly.pdbx_seq_one_letter_code
_entity_poly.pdbx_strand_id
1 'polypeptide(L)'
;SCVVCGIEIISAKVLSSVQRTMIFLKRGVFVSPGSRCCSEHIVKKQLTVESFDKICISKTDCWTLDSFGLQVLLTDIRSMLLQQNSFNFDDPTSLNEEAYKTIVGLTKDQFNDLIGTVSSMRNSHTRSIRTAVAIFLAKMRLSLSNRLLAILFHIDNKRNISHIISQVRIALMKDFVPVHLGLHHIDRDGYILCVMGPFLSDYKNNDASIFKHCVYNNEQDILNWLHDDDVLILDRGFRDTVRAMKQFGFQVAMPSFLNGRKQFSLEEANLNRCITKVRWIVESVNAQLKQWKYFSQTIPNSSLCFLSNYIDITCALINAYGSRCVQDIHSGTEIATQMLQKCQTTNSVQLRLLELLETKLQWKKYDAQLLIFPELTEQELRNICYGTYQIKQAKSYIREHLKQSPLVDNDMEFIIELCAQYDDLVRVRFESRHCNNKTHIATVQFKLYTESPISGWYCTCTSGWRDVGCCAHVAALLWHLGVRRANISENTHPLSADHLFASIDDSMQFSEVEKSDEDQDDNNNDTHVYSVASNSTNSDNSTSDEEIVD
;
A
#
# COMPACT_ATOMS: atom_id res chain seq x y z
N SER A 1 -11.37 -26.35 49.18
CA SER A 1 -12.28 -26.57 48.04
C SER A 1 -12.04 -25.55 46.93
N CYS A 2 -12.41 -25.87 45.69
CA CYS A 2 -12.46 -24.92 44.58
C CYS A 2 -13.58 -23.89 44.81
N VAL A 3 -13.30 -22.60 44.63
CA VAL A 3 -14.27 -21.50 44.84
C VAL A 3 -15.44 -21.49 43.84
N VAL A 4 -15.31 -22.21 42.73
CA VAL A 4 -16.35 -22.26 41.69
C VAL A 4 -17.18 -23.53 41.77
N CYS A 5 -16.56 -24.71 41.87
CA CYS A 5 -17.29 -25.99 41.89
C CYS A 5 -17.46 -26.63 43.28
N GLY A 6 -16.84 -26.06 44.33
CA GLY A 6 -16.95 -26.58 45.70
C GLY A 6 -16.16 -27.87 45.99
N ILE A 7 -15.61 -28.54 44.97
CA ILE A 7 -14.91 -29.82 45.12
C ILE A 7 -13.56 -29.64 45.83
N GLU A 8 -13.23 -30.56 46.75
CA GLU A 8 -11.89 -30.66 47.35
C GLU A 8 -10.90 -31.30 46.37
N ILE A 9 -9.85 -30.56 45.99
CA ILE A 9 -8.94 -30.95 44.92
C ILE A 9 -7.49 -30.77 45.38
N ILE A 10 -6.65 -31.76 45.05
CA ILE A 10 -5.24 -31.85 45.46
C ILE A 10 -4.36 -30.80 44.74
N SER A 11 -4.69 -30.43 43.49
CA SER A 11 -3.88 -29.56 42.61
C SER A 11 -4.54 -28.21 42.24
N ALA A 12 -5.22 -27.55 43.19
CA ALA A 12 -5.85 -26.25 42.94
C ALA A 12 -4.87 -25.07 43.02
N LYS A 13 -4.99 -24.08 42.12
CA LYS A 13 -4.19 -22.85 42.12
C LYS A 13 -4.87 -21.75 42.94
N VAL A 14 -4.08 -20.97 43.67
CA VAL A 14 -4.58 -19.80 44.40
C VAL A 14 -4.90 -18.69 43.40
N LEU A 15 -6.08 -18.08 43.53
CA LEU A 15 -6.47 -16.93 42.71
C LEU A 15 -5.61 -15.70 43.04
N SER A 16 -5.13 -14.99 42.02
CA SER A 16 -4.37 -13.74 42.19
C SER A 16 -5.26 -12.58 42.67
N SER A 17 -4.66 -11.47 43.13
CA SER A 17 -5.42 -10.27 43.52
C SER A 17 -6.28 -9.75 42.36
N VAL A 18 -5.68 -9.63 41.18
CA VAL A 18 -6.35 -9.18 39.94
C VAL A 18 -7.55 -10.06 39.58
N GLN A 19 -7.44 -11.38 39.71
CA GLN A 19 -8.55 -12.30 39.43
C GLN A 19 -9.69 -12.12 40.44
N ARG A 20 -9.38 -11.90 41.72
CA ARG A 20 -10.39 -11.64 42.76
C ARG A 20 -11.06 -10.27 42.56
N THR A 21 -10.29 -9.24 42.21
CA THR A 21 -10.80 -7.91 41.85
C THR A 21 -11.74 -7.99 40.63
N MET A 22 -11.42 -8.81 39.64
CA MET A 22 -12.30 -9.04 38.49
C MET A 22 -13.62 -9.72 38.83
N ILE A 23 -13.61 -10.68 39.77
CA ILE A 23 -14.83 -11.30 40.27
C ILE A 23 -15.69 -10.24 40.97
N PHE A 24 -15.09 -9.38 41.79
CA PHE A 24 -15.79 -8.29 42.44
C PHE A 24 -16.43 -7.32 41.43
N LEU A 25 -15.67 -6.86 40.43
CA LEU A 25 -16.18 -5.92 39.41
C LEU A 25 -17.32 -6.51 38.56
N LYS A 26 -17.25 -7.80 38.20
CA LYS A 26 -18.26 -8.44 37.35
C LYS A 26 -19.49 -8.94 38.10
N ARG A 27 -19.33 -9.42 39.33
CA ARG A 27 -20.38 -10.13 40.09
C ARG A 27 -20.78 -9.43 41.39
N GLY A 28 -20.04 -8.41 41.84
CA GLY A 28 -20.24 -7.78 43.14
C GLY A 28 -19.85 -8.67 44.33
N VAL A 29 -19.08 -9.74 44.09
CA VAL A 29 -18.74 -10.74 45.12
C VAL A 29 -17.28 -10.60 45.55
N PHE A 30 -17.06 -10.48 46.86
CA PHE A 30 -15.71 -10.53 47.44
C PHE A 30 -15.23 -11.96 47.61
N VAL A 31 -14.00 -12.22 47.16
CA VAL A 31 -13.32 -13.50 47.30
C VAL A 31 -12.09 -13.30 48.18
N SER A 32 -11.98 -14.07 49.25
CA SER A 32 -10.89 -13.92 50.22
C SER A 32 -9.53 -14.33 49.65
N PRO A 33 -8.42 -13.72 50.11
CA PRO A 33 -7.08 -14.19 49.79
C PRO A 33 -6.88 -15.67 50.16
N GLY A 34 -6.13 -16.40 49.34
CA GLY A 34 -5.92 -17.84 49.53
C GLY A 34 -7.00 -18.74 48.92
N SER A 35 -8.12 -18.16 48.45
CA SER A 35 -9.14 -18.89 47.69
C SER A 35 -8.53 -19.59 46.46
N ARG A 36 -8.89 -20.88 46.30
CA ARG A 36 -8.32 -21.74 45.27
C ARG A 36 -9.32 -22.05 44.17
N CYS A 37 -8.83 -22.26 42.95
CA CYS A 37 -9.63 -22.65 41.80
C CYS A 37 -8.92 -23.78 41.04
N CYS A 38 -9.68 -24.74 40.53
CA CYS A 38 -9.14 -25.86 39.76
C CYS A 38 -8.80 -25.45 38.32
N SER A 39 -7.95 -26.24 37.67
CA SER A 39 -7.48 -25.98 36.31
C SER A 39 -8.58 -26.01 35.26
N GLU A 40 -9.66 -26.76 35.48
CA GLU A 40 -10.80 -26.84 34.55
C GLU A 40 -11.53 -25.50 34.35
N HIS A 41 -11.37 -24.58 35.30
CA HIS A 41 -12.08 -23.29 35.33
C HIS A 41 -11.16 -22.13 34.93
N ILE A 42 -9.88 -22.43 34.67
CA ILE A 42 -8.85 -21.45 34.32
C ILE A 42 -8.31 -21.79 32.92
N VAL A 43 -8.55 -20.92 31.95
CA VAL A 43 -7.98 -21.00 30.60
C VAL A 43 -7.01 -19.84 30.40
N LYS A 44 -5.78 -20.12 29.94
CA LYS A 44 -4.72 -19.09 29.73
C LYS A 44 -4.53 -18.15 30.94
N LYS A 45 -4.56 -18.70 32.16
CA LYS A 45 -4.46 -17.96 33.45
C LYS A 45 -5.63 -17.00 33.74
N GLN A 46 -6.75 -17.09 33.03
CA GLN A 46 -7.97 -16.33 33.29
C GLN A 46 -9.15 -17.25 33.59
N LEU A 47 -10.08 -16.79 34.43
CA LEU A 47 -11.33 -17.50 34.68
C LEU A 47 -12.22 -17.43 33.45
N THR A 48 -12.87 -18.53 33.08
CA THR A 48 -13.83 -18.54 31.97
C THR A 48 -15.09 -17.76 32.36
N VAL A 49 -15.82 -17.21 31.37
CA VAL A 49 -17.06 -16.45 31.59
C VAL A 49 -18.07 -17.28 32.38
N GLU A 50 -18.26 -18.55 32.00
CA GLU A 50 -19.15 -19.48 32.72
C GLU A 50 -18.72 -19.77 34.17
N SER A 51 -17.41 -19.67 34.46
CA SER A 51 -16.90 -19.88 35.81
C SER A 51 -17.23 -18.71 36.74
N PHE A 52 -17.34 -17.48 36.21
CA PHE A 52 -17.71 -16.32 37.03
C PHE A 52 -19.13 -16.47 37.62
N ASP A 53 -20.07 -16.99 36.84
CA ASP A 53 -21.48 -17.09 37.24
C ASP A 53 -21.74 -18.20 38.27
N LYS A 54 -20.86 -19.22 38.27
CA LYS A 54 -20.96 -20.40 39.16
C LYS A 54 -20.30 -20.19 40.52
N ILE A 55 -19.64 -19.06 40.78
CA ILE A 55 -19.01 -18.78 42.08
C ILE A 55 -20.08 -18.76 43.17
N CYS A 56 -20.02 -19.76 44.06
CA CYS A 56 -20.93 -19.89 45.19
C CYS A 56 -20.62 -18.82 46.25
N ILE A 57 -21.63 -18.03 46.60
CA ILE A 57 -21.56 -17.10 47.73
C ILE A 57 -21.82 -17.92 49.00
N SER A 58 -20.78 -18.21 49.78
CA SER A 58 -20.92 -18.76 51.14
C SER A 58 -21.81 -17.81 51.95
N LYS A 59 -22.92 -18.32 52.51
CA LYS A 59 -23.83 -17.55 53.38
C LYS A 59 -23.27 -17.35 54.80
N THR A 60 -22.09 -17.86 55.11
CA THR A 60 -21.63 -18.04 56.50
C THR A 60 -20.36 -17.31 56.91
N ASP A 61 -19.75 -16.48 56.06
CA ASP A 61 -18.51 -15.81 56.43
C ASP A 61 -18.67 -14.28 56.40
N CYS A 62 -18.79 -13.68 57.59
CA CYS A 62 -18.53 -12.27 57.79
C CYS A 62 -17.03 -12.01 57.58
N TRP A 63 -16.66 -11.74 56.32
CA TRP A 63 -15.30 -11.39 55.97
C TRP A 63 -15.05 -9.89 56.18
N THR A 64 -13.97 -9.56 56.89
CA THR A 64 -13.50 -8.18 57.07
C THR A 64 -12.42 -7.88 56.04
N LEU A 65 -12.68 -6.89 55.19
CA LEU A 65 -11.67 -6.32 54.30
C LEU A 65 -10.79 -5.37 55.13
N ASP A 66 -9.55 -5.77 55.38
CA ASP A 66 -8.59 -4.93 56.10
C ASP A 66 -8.08 -3.76 55.25
N SER A 67 -7.38 -2.82 55.90
CA SER A 67 -6.84 -1.63 55.22
C SER A 67 -5.90 -2.00 54.06
N PHE A 68 -5.10 -3.05 54.22
CA PHE A 68 -4.20 -3.54 53.18
C PHE A 68 -4.96 -4.13 51.98
N GLY A 69 -5.94 -5.00 52.24
CA GLY A 69 -6.80 -5.58 51.21
C GLY A 69 -7.58 -4.51 50.44
N LEU A 70 -8.06 -3.47 51.12
CA LEU A 70 -8.72 -2.33 50.48
C LEU A 70 -7.77 -1.55 49.57
N GLN A 71 -6.52 -1.29 50.01
CA GLN A 71 -5.52 -0.63 49.16
C GLN A 71 -5.19 -1.46 47.91
N VAL A 72 -5.04 -2.78 48.05
CA VAL A 72 -4.80 -3.69 46.93
C VAL A 72 -6.00 -3.68 45.96
N LEU A 73 -7.23 -3.77 46.46
CA LEU A 73 -8.44 -3.70 45.64
C LEU A 73 -8.50 -2.39 44.85
N LEU A 74 -8.30 -1.25 45.52
CA LEU A 74 -8.33 0.07 44.86
C LEU A 74 -7.19 0.20 43.84
N THR A 75 -6.00 -0.34 44.14
CA THR A 75 -4.85 -0.34 43.22
C THR A 75 -5.12 -1.21 42.00
N ASP A 76 -5.69 -2.40 42.18
CA ASP A 76 -6.08 -3.29 41.10
C ASP A 76 -7.17 -2.62 40.25
N ILE A 77 -8.26 -2.10 40.86
CA ILE A 77 -9.33 -1.39 40.14
C ILE A 77 -8.75 -0.22 39.33
N ARG A 78 -7.89 0.60 39.95
CA ARG A 78 -7.24 1.73 39.26
C ARG A 78 -6.42 1.23 38.07
N SER A 79 -5.62 0.18 38.25
CA SER A 79 -4.78 -0.40 37.19
C SER A 79 -5.62 -0.97 36.05
N MET A 80 -6.75 -1.59 36.37
CA MET A 80 -7.69 -2.16 35.39
C MET A 80 -8.49 -1.10 34.63
N LEU A 81 -8.86 0.01 35.30
CA LEU A 81 -9.47 1.16 34.66
C LEU A 81 -8.47 1.92 33.79
N LEU A 82 -7.21 2.04 34.21
CA LEU A 82 -6.11 2.59 33.39
C LEU A 82 -5.81 1.71 32.16
N GLN A 83 -6.03 0.40 32.25
CA GLN A 83 -5.91 -0.53 31.12
C GLN A 83 -7.15 -0.62 30.24
N GLN A 84 -8.26 0.05 30.58
CA GLN A 84 -9.32 0.24 29.59
C GLN A 84 -8.81 1.23 28.56
N ASN A 85 -8.57 0.75 27.33
CA ASN A 85 -8.15 1.53 26.16
C ASN A 85 -9.15 2.67 25.87
N SER A 86 -9.07 3.76 26.63
CA SER A 86 -9.79 4.98 26.34
C SER A 86 -9.03 5.70 25.22
N PHE A 87 -9.73 6.09 24.15
CA PHE A 87 -9.18 6.94 23.09
C PHE A 87 -9.07 8.37 23.62
N ASN A 88 -8.22 8.56 24.63
CA ASN A 88 -8.05 9.84 25.31
C ASN A 88 -6.85 10.59 24.74
N PHE A 89 -7.10 11.45 23.75
CA PHE A 89 -6.05 12.24 23.09
C PHE A 89 -5.60 13.45 23.92
N ASP A 90 -6.24 13.72 25.06
CA ASP A 90 -5.80 14.73 26.02
C ASP A 90 -4.72 14.20 26.99
N ASP A 91 -4.64 12.88 27.18
CA ASP A 91 -3.60 12.20 27.95
C ASP A 91 -2.55 11.59 27.02
N PRO A 92 -1.30 12.09 26.99
CA PRO A 92 -0.24 11.57 26.12
C PRO A 92 0.18 10.13 26.46
N THR A 93 -0.21 9.60 27.62
CA THR A 93 0.10 8.23 28.07
C THR A 93 -0.98 7.21 27.70
N SER A 94 -2.14 7.66 27.21
CA SER A 94 -3.29 6.79 26.91
C SER A 94 -3.04 5.79 25.78
N LEU A 95 -2.21 6.17 24.79
CA LEU A 95 -1.89 5.40 23.61
C LEU A 95 -0.38 5.39 23.38
N ASN A 96 0.18 4.25 22.97
CA ASN A 96 1.56 4.20 22.47
C ASN A 96 1.67 4.82 21.06
N GLU A 97 2.90 5.08 20.59
CA GLU A 97 3.14 5.77 19.32
C GLU A 97 2.52 5.04 18.12
N GLU A 98 2.65 3.72 18.09
CA GLU A 98 2.13 2.86 17.02
C GLU A 98 0.60 2.90 16.94
N ALA A 99 -0.10 2.76 18.07
CA ALA A 99 -1.55 2.87 18.11
C ALA A 99 -2.01 4.29 17.74
N TYR A 100 -1.29 5.32 18.23
CA TYR A 100 -1.60 6.71 17.92
C TYR A 100 -1.54 6.97 16.41
N LYS A 101 -0.40 6.63 15.78
CA LYS A 101 -0.19 6.74 14.34
C LYS A 101 -1.18 5.89 13.54
N THR A 102 -1.54 4.72 14.04
CA THR A 102 -2.53 3.84 13.41
C THR A 102 -3.92 4.49 13.37
N ILE A 103 -4.34 5.09 14.48
CA ILE A 103 -5.70 5.63 14.63
C ILE A 103 -5.86 6.94 13.87
N VAL A 104 -4.94 7.89 14.02
CA VAL A 104 -5.08 9.25 13.46
C VAL A 104 -4.20 9.51 12.24
N GLY A 105 -3.29 8.60 11.90
CA GLY A 105 -2.38 8.74 10.76
C GLY A 105 -1.13 9.60 11.01
N LEU A 106 -0.96 10.13 12.23
CA LEU A 106 0.10 11.06 12.60
C LEU A 106 0.85 10.55 13.83
N THR A 107 2.16 10.85 13.91
CA THR A 107 2.90 10.72 15.17
C THR A 107 2.36 11.70 16.23
N LYS A 108 2.68 11.46 17.51
CA LYS A 108 2.26 12.36 18.60
C LYS A 108 2.75 13.78 18.38
N ASP A 109 3.99 13.96 17.92
CA ASP A 109 4.59 15.27 17.69
C ASP A 109 3.92 15.99 16.51
N GLN A 110 3.70 15.30 15.39
CA GLN A 110 2.97 15.85 14.24
C GLN A 110 1.54 16.24 14.60
N PHE A 111 0.87 15.44 15.43
CA PHE A 111 -0.46 15.78 15.93
C PHE A 111 -0.42 17.02 16.83
N ASN A 112 0.58 17.15 17.71
CA ASN A 112 0.73 18.34 18.55
C ASN A 112 0.97 19.61 17.72
N ASP A 113 1.78 19.50 16.68
CA ASP A 113 2.01 20.58 15.70
C ASP A 113 0.70 20.99 15.02
N LEU A 114 -0.07 20.02 14.50
CA LEU A 114 -1.40 20.28 13.91
C LEU A 114 -2.35 20.97 14.89
N ILE A 115 -2.39 20.54 16.16
CA ILE A 115 -3.23 21.20 17.17
C ILE A 115 -2.79 22.66 17.40
N GLY A 116 -1.49 22.94 17.31
CA GLY A 116 -0.93 24.28 17.42
C GLY A 116 -1.41 25.25 16.32
N THR A 117 -1.78 24.74 15.14
CA THR A 117 -2.29 25.58 14.03
C THR A 117 -3.76 25.93 14.17
N VAL A 118 -4.56 25.13 14.90
CA VAL A 118 -6.02 25.29 15.00
C VAL A 118 -6.39 26.42 15.96
N SER A 119 -6.45 27.65 15.42
CA SER A 119 -6.73 28.87 16.18
C SER A 119 -8.21 29.30 16.16
N SER A 120 -9.02 28.78 15.24
CA SER A 120 -10.43 29.17 15.06
C SER A 120 -11.43 28.29 15.83
N MET A 121 -10.98 27.17 16.39
CA MET A 121 -11.80 26.31 17.27
C MET A 121 -11.54 26.60 18.75
N ARG A 122 -12.53 26.31 19.62
CA ARG A 122 -12.39 26.37 21.08
C ARG A 122 -12.79 25.03 21.70
N ASN A 123 -12.27 24.76 22.90
CA ASN A 123 -12.75 23.66 23.72
C ASN A 123 -14.24 23.88 24.07
N SER A 124 -15.00 22.81 24.19
CA SER A 124 -16.37 22.85 24.75
C SER A 124 -16.39 22.16 26.11
N HIS A 125 -17.53 22.23 26.80
CA HIS A 125 -17.74 21.48 28.05
C HIS A 125 -17.71 19.95 27.86
N THR A 126 -17.93 19.47 26.63
CA THR A 126 -18.08 18.05 26.32
C THR A 126 -16.86 17.44 25.65
N ARG A 127 -15.92 18.27 25.17
CA ARG A 127 -14.71 17.80 24.46
C ARG A 127 -13.65 18.88 24.35
N SER A 128 -12.40 18.44 24.26
CA SER A 128 -11.29 19.30 23.84
C SER A 128 -11.21 19.44 22.31
N ILE A 129 -10.36 20.37 21.84
CA ILE A 129 -9.95 20.46 20.42
C ILE A 129 -9.21 19.19 20.02
N ARG A 130 -8.34 18.65 20.89
CA ARG A 130 -7.57 17.43 20.61
C ARG A 130 -8.48 16.24 20.33
N THR A 131 -9.45 16.01 21.21
CA THR A 131 -10.44 14.95 21.04
C THR A 131 -11.25 15.13 19.76
N ALA A 132 -11.64 16.35 19.38
CA ALA A 132 -12.36 16.58 18.14
C ALA A 132 -11.53 16.32 16.88
N VAL A 133 -10.30 16.83 16.84
CA VAL A 133 -9.40 16.60 15.71
C VAL A 133 -9.07 15.10 15.60
N ALA A 134 -8.87 14.41 16.73
CA ALA A 134 -8.68 12.96 16.74
C ALA A 134 -9.90 12.20 16.19
N ILE A 135 -11.13 12.59 16.54
CA ILE A 135 -12.36 12.00 15.97
C ILE A 135 -12.39 12.19 14.45
N PHE A 136 -12.07 13.39 13.97
CA PHE A 136 -12.03 13.68 12.53
C PHE A 136 -10.95 12.85 11.82
N LEU A 137 -9.72 12.81 12.35
CA LEU A 137 -8.64 12.06 11.74
C LEU A 137 -8.92 10.55 11.78
N ALA A 138 -9.46 10.01 12.87
CA ALA A 138 -9.88 8.61 12.94
C ALA A 138 -10.98 8.28 11.92
N LYS A 139 -11.92 9.21 11.70
CA LYS A 139 -12.92 9.09 10.63
C LYS A 139 -12.25 8.99 9.26
N MET A 140 -11.32 9.88 8.97
CA MET A 140 -10.65 9.96 7.66
C MET A 140 -9.70 8.78 7.43
N ARG A 141 -8.93 8.40 8.45
CA ARG A 141 -7.87 7.38 8.39
C ARG A 141 -8.42 5.96 8.37
N LEU A 142 -9.43 5.68 9.19
CA LEU A 142 -9.96 4.33 9.40
C LEU A 142 -11.37 4.13 8.81
N SER A 143 -12.00 5.18 8.27
CA SER A 143 -13.36 5.14 7.71
C SER A 143 -14.45 4.63 8.69
N LEU A 144 -14.28 4.89 9.99
CA LEU A 144 -15.20 4.38 11.02
C LEU A 144 -16.59 5.03 10.92
N SER A 145 -17.65 4.29 11.28
CA SER A 145 -18.99 4.86 11.35
C SER A 145 -19.11 5.87 12.50
N ASN A 146 -20.01 6.85 12.40
CA ASN A 146 -20.22 7.82 13.48
C ASN A 146 -20.72 7.15 14.78
N ARG A 147 -21.38 5.98 14.67
CA ARG A 147 -21.76 5.18 15.84
C ARG A 147 -20.54 4.59 16.53
N LEU A 148 -19.61 4.04 15.76
CA LEU A 148 -18.39 3.45 16.32
C LEU A 148 -17.48 4.53 16.92
N LEU A 149 -17.33 5.67 16.25
CA LEU A 149 -16.60 6.82 16.81
C LEU A 149 -17.24 7.32 18.11
N ALA A 150 -18.57 7.36 18.19
CA ALA A 150 -19.27 7.73 19.43
C ALA A 150 -18.94 6.76 20.59
N ILE A 151 -18.87 5.46 20.31
CA ILE A 151 -18.50 4.44 21.31
C ILE A 151 -17.03 4.59 21.73
N LEU A 152 -16.10 4.68 20.77
CA LEU A 152 -14.65 4.70 21.04
C LEU A 152 -14.22 5.95 21.82
N PHE A 153 -14.84 7.10 21.53
CA PHE A 153 -14.52 8.38 22.17
C PHE A 153 -15.48 8.74 23.32
N HIS A 154 -16.35 7.81 23.74
CA HIS A 154 -17.33 8.01 24.81
C HIS A 154 -18.20 9.26 24.63
N ILE A 155 -18.69 9.48 23.40
CA ILE A 155 -19.60 10.57 23.05
C ILE A 155 -21.03 10.03 23.03
N ASP A 156 -21.91 10.61 23.84
CA ASP A 156 -23.27 10.10 24.07
C ASP A 156 -24.13 9.94 22.81
N ASN A 157 -23.86 10.72 21.76
CA ASN A 157 -24.70 10.75 20.56
C ASN A 157 -23.90 10.83 19.25
N LYS A 158 -24.20 9.91 18.31
CA LYS A 158 -23.65 9.92 16.94
C LYS A 158 -23.86 11.24 16.19
N ARG A 159 -24.91 12.02 16.51
CA ARG A 159 -25.16 13.34 15.91
C ARG A 159 -24.08 14.34 16.32
N ASN A 160 -23.59 14.25 17.57
CA ASN A 160 -22.50 15.09 18.05
C ASN A 160 -21.24 14.82 17.24
N ILE A 161 -20.93 13.56 16.91
CA ILE A 161 -19.80 13.22 16.01
C ILE A 161 -19.89 13.94 14.67
N SER A 162 -21.07 14.00 14.05
CA SER A 162 -21.26 14.72 12.77
C SER A 162 -21.02 16.22 12.93
N HIS A 163 -21.47 16.81 14.03
CA HIS A 163 -21.25 18.23 14.33
C HIS A 163 -19.76 18.52 14.58
N ILE A 164 -19.09 17.64 15.32
CA ILE A 164 -17.64 17.69 15.59
C ILE A 164 -16.85 17.67 14.27
N ILE A 165 -17.14 16.71 13.39
CA ILE A 165 -16.50 16.59 12.08
C ILE A 165 -16.68 17.88 11.27
N SER A 166 -17.89 18.46 11.27
CA SER A 166 -18.15 19.72 10.56
C SER A 166 -17.35 20.89 11.13
N GLN A 167 -17.29 21.01 12.46
CA GLN A 167 -16.51 22.06 13.11
C GLN A 167 -15.00 21.91 12.83
N VAL A 168 -14.47 20.69 12.86
CA VAL A 168 -13.05 20.44 12.57
C VAL A 168 -12.74 20.74 11.12
N ARG A 169 -13.60 20.32 10.18
CA ARG A 169 -13.46 20.65 8.75
C ARG A 169 -13.37 22.17 8.55
N ILE A 170 -14.29 22.93 9.13
CA ILE A 170 -14.30 24.41 9.00
C ILE A 170 -13.00 25.00 9.56
N ALA A 171 -12.57 24.55 10.73
CA ALA A 171 -11.35 25.06 11.36
C ALA A 171 -10.09 24.74 10.56
N LEU A 172 -9.92 23.51 10.10
CA LEU A 172 -8.75 23.09 9.31
C LEU A 172 -8.71 23.77 7.93
N MET A 173 -9.86 23.94 7.27
CA MET A 173 -9.93 24.68 6.00
C MET A 173 -9.53 26.14 6.15
N LYS A 174 -9.74 26.73 7.33
CA LYS A 174 -9.40 28.12 7.60
C LYS A 174 -7.95 28.29 8.05
N ASP A 175 -7.52 27.45 9.00
CA ASP A 175 -6.28 27.69 9.75
C ASP A 175 -5.09 26.86 9.23
N PHE A 176 -5.34 25.74 8.56
CA PHE A 176 -4.30 24.77 8.19
C PHE A 176 -4.13 24.64 6.68
N VAL A 177 -5.21 24.41 5.93
CA VAL A 177 -5.15 24.18 4.47
C VAL A 177 -4.43 25.30 3.72
N PRO A 178 -4.70 26.60 3.96
CA PRO A 178 -4.05 27.68 3.21
C PRO A 178 -2.53 27.77 3.41
N VAL A 179 -2.00 27.19 4.49
CA VAL A 179 -0.55 27.18 4.80
C VAL A 179 0.17 26.01 4.10
N HIS A 180 -0.56 24.94 3.81
CA HIS A 180 0.02 23.68 3.34
C HIS A 180 -0.45 23.24 1.94
N LEU A 181 -1.43 23.91 1.33
CA LEU A 181 -1.96 23.61 0.00
C LEU A 181 -2.27 24.92 -0.75
N GLY A 182 -1.94 24.99 -2.04
CA GLY A 182 -2.16 26.15 -2.90
C GLY A 182 -0.98 26.43 -3.84
N LEU A 183 -1.27 27.01 -5.02
CA LEU A 183 -0.31 27.30 -6.09
C LEU A 183 0.64 28.47 -5.79
N HIS A 184 0.33 29.30 -4.80
CA HIS A 184 1.19 30.43 -4.41
C HIS A 184 2.47 30.02 -3.69
N HIS A 185 2.65 28.73 -3.39
CA HIS A 185 3.86 28.17 -2.80
C HIS A 185 4.79 27.63 -3.91
N ILE A 186 5.56 28.53 -4.53
CA ILE A 186 6.36 28.27 -5.74
C ILE A 186 7.56 27.30 -5.49
N ASP A 187 7.95 27.07 -4.22
CA ASP A 187 9.23 26.44 -3.86
C ASP A 187 9.17 24.95 -3.45
N ARG A 188 8.15 24.20 -3.88
CA ARG A 188 7.79 22.91 -3.27
C ARG A 188 7.80 21.73 -4.23
N ASP A 189 8.98 21.26 -4.61
CA ASP A 189 9.15 20.03 -5.39
C ASP A 189 8.56 18.81 -4.66
N GLY A 190 7.69 18.06 -5.35
CA GLY A 190 7.07 16.84 -4.84
C GLY A 190 6.00 17.04 -3.77
N TYR A 191 5.37 18.20 -3.78
CA TYR A 191 4.18 18.49 -2.99
C TYR A 191 2.95 18.48 -3.88
N ILE A 192 1.79 18.25 -3.26
CA ILE A 192 0.50 18.48 -3.91
C ILE A 192 0.29 19.99 -3.95
N LEU A 193 0.24 20.60 -5.14
CA LEU A 193 0.07 22.05 -5.25
C LEU A 193 -1.40 22.45 -5.11
N CYS A 194 -2.28 21.74 -5.80
CA CYS A 194 -3.70 21.99 -5.83
C CYS A 194 -4.48 20.71 -6.08
N VAL A 195 -5.75 20.71 -5.69
CA VAL A 195 -6.72 19.66 -6.01
C VAL A 195 -7.87 20.29 -6.76
N MET A 196 -8.07 19.87 -8.00
CA MET A 196 -9.18 20.31 -8.84
C MET A 196 -10.32 19.30 -8.79
N GLY A 197 -11.56 19.77 -8.71
CA GLY A 197 -12.75 18.94 -8.57
C GLY A 197 -13.30 18.90 -7.14
N PRO A 198 -13.99 17.80 -6.73
CA PRO A 198 -14.18 16.55 -7.45
C PRO A 198 -15.06 16.68 -8.69
N PHE A 199 -14.79 15.88 -9.71
CA PHE A 199 -15.59 15.80 -10.94
C PHE A 199 -16.52 14.58 -10.92
N LEU A 200 -17.65 14.68 -11.62
CA LEU A 200 -18.50 13.51 -11.86
C LEU A 200 -17.79 12.58 -12.84
N SER A 201 -17.73 11.29 -12.53
CA SER A 201 -17.20 10.27 -13.45
C SER A 201 -18.33 9.80 -14.37
N ASP A 202 -18.46 10.42 -15.54
CA ASP A 202 -19.39 10.01 -16.60
C ASP A 202 -18.66 9.95 -17.97
N TYR A 203 -19.36 9.51 -19.02
CA TYR A 203 -18.76 9.35 -20.34
C TYR A 203 -18.23 10.66 -20.96
N LYS A 204 -18.70 11.83 -20.50
CA LYS A 204 -18.21 13.15 -20.94
C LYS A 204 -16.98 13.59 -20.13
N ASN A 205 -16.91 13.18 -18.87
CA ASN A 205 -15.90 13.56 -17.89
C ASN A 205 -14.85 12.46 -17.68
N ASN A 206 -14.16 12.05 -18.75
CA ASN A 206 -12.94 11.24 -18.62
C ASN A 206 -11.73 12.10 -18.22
N ASP A 207 -10.64 11.47 -17.80
CA ASP A 207 -9.43 12.15 -17.32
C ASP A 207 -8.89 13.19 -18.32
N ALA A 208 -8.87 12.85 -19.61
CA ALA A 208 -8.42 13.75 -20.67
C ALA A 208 -9.33 14.98 -20.84
N SER A 209 -10.65 14.79 -20.79
CA SER A 209 -11.64 15.87 -20.85
C SER A 209 -11.54 16.78 -19.63
N ILE A 210 -11.42 16.20 -18.42
CA ILE A 210 -11.28 16.95 -17.17
C ILE A 210 -10.00 17.78 -17.20
N PHE A 211 -8.87 17.18 -17.59
CA PHE A 211 -7.60 17.89 -17.66
C PHE A 211 -7.63 19.05 -18.66
N LYS A 212 -8.21 18.83 -19.85
CA LYS A 212 -8.45 19.91 -20.82
C LYS A 212 -9.27 21.04 -20.20
N HIS A 213 -10.40 20.72 -19.59
CA HIS A 213 -11.27 21.70 -18.95
C HIS A 213 -10.50 22.54 -17.93
N CYS A 214 -9.68 21.89 -17.09
CA CYS A 214 -8.88 22.57 -16.07
C CYS A 214 -7.90 23.57 -16.67
N VAL A 215 -7.16 23.18 -17.71
CA VAL A 215 -6.18 24.05 -18.37
C VAL A 215 -6.87 25.17 -19.16
N TYR A 216 -7.91 24.86 -19.95
CA TYR A 216 -8.61 25.85 -20.78
C TYR A 216 -9.28 26.95 -19.97
N ASN A 217 -9.88 26.59 -18.83
CA ASN A 217 -10.57 27.55 -17.97
C ASN A 217 -9.65 28.19 -16.93
N ASN A 218 -8.35 27.90 -16.97
CA ASN A 218 -7.39 28.34 -15.97
C ASN A 218 -7.87 28.04 -14.54
N GLU A 219 -8.39 26.83 -14.31
CA GLU A 219 -8.93 26.43 -13.01
C GLU A 219 -7.87 26.64 -11.93
N GLN A 220 -8.28 27.27 -10.82
CA GLN A 220 -7.39 27.67 -9.72
C GLN A 220 -6.15 28.47 -10.17
N ASP A 221 -6.21 29.18 -11.30
CA ASP A 221 -5.09 29.96 -11.83
C ASP A 221 -3.84 29.13 -12.19
N ILE A 222 -4.03 27.86 -12.60
CA ILE A 222 -2.93 26.95 -12.93
C ILE A 222 -1.97 27.46 -14.02
N LEU A 223 -2.47 28.23 -14.99
CA LEU A 223 -1.66 28.85 -16.06
C LEU A 223 -0.78 29.99 -15.55
N ASN A 224 -1.01 30.51 -14.34
CA ASN A 224 -0.09 31.47 -13.72
C ASN A 224 1.13 30.76 -13.11
N TRP A 225 1.03 29.46 -12.87
CA TRP A 225 2.11 28.63 -12.33
C TRP A 225 2.88 27.90 -13.43
N LEU A 226 2.20 27.44 -14.48
CA LEU A 226 2.82 26.82 -15.64
C LEU A 226 3.46 27.86 -16.57
N HIS A 227 4.60 27.51 -17.15
CA HIS A 227 5.35 28.34 -18.08
C HIS A 227 5.47 27.70 -19.46
N ASP A 228 5.72 28.52 -20.47
CA ASP A 228 6.07 28.04 -21.81
C ASP A 228 7.28 27.09 -21.71
N ASP A 229 7.27 26.04 -22.54
CA ASP A 229 8.25 24.95 -22.56
C ASP A 229 8.26 23.98 -21.35
N ASP A 230 7.37 24.15 -20.37
CA ASP A 230 7.20 23.16 -19.29
C ASP A 230 6.86 21.78 -19.86
N VAL A 231 7.44 20.73 -19.25
CA VAL A 231 7.25 19.34 -19.68
C VAL A 231 6.15 18.67 -18.87
N LEU A 232 5.01 18.43 -19.52
CA LEU A 232 3.89 17.68 -18.95
C LEU A 232 4.13 16.17 -19.12
N ILE A 233 4.29 15.47 -18.00
CA ILE A 233 4.38 14.00 -17.96
C ILE A 233 2.98 13.42 -17.84
N LEU A 234 2.48 12.81 -18.90
CA LEU A 234 1.11 12.32 -18.98
C LEU A 234 1.04 10.80 -19.17
N ASP A 235 -0.01 10.18 -18.64
CA ASP A 235 -0.32 8.78 -18.92
C ASP A 235 -0.97 8.61 -20.30
N ARG A 236 -0.97 7.39 -20.85
CA ARG A 236 -1.54 7.09 -22.18
C ARG A 236 -3.01 7.46 -22.31
N GLY A 237 -3.77 7.46 -21.21
CA GLY A 237 -5.16 7.91 -21.16
C GLY A 237 -5.37 9.37 -21.57
N PHE A 238 -4.33 10.21 -21.50
CA PHE A 238 -4.37 11.63 -21.85
C PHE A 238 -3.98 11.92 -23.31
N ARG A 239 -3.86 10.90 -24.17
CA ARG A 239 -3.46 11.07 -25.59
C ARG A 239 -4.23 12.17 -26.33
N ASP A 240 -5.51 12.33 -26.02
CA ASP A 240 -6.40 13.27 -26.71
C ASP A 240 -6.12 14.73 -26.31
N THR A 241 -5.35 14.98 -25.24
CA THR A 241 -4.97 16.32 -24.75
C THR A 241 -3.67 16.84 -25.35
N VAL A 242 -2.82 15.97 -25.89
CA VAL A 242 -1.47 16.29 -26.37
C VAL A 242 -1.46 17.47 -27.33
N ARG A 243 -2.37 17.48 -28.33
CA ARG A 243 -2.43 18.58 -29.32
C ARG A 243 -2.80 19.91 -28.67
N ALA A 244 -3.73 19.90 -27.72
CA ALA A 244 -4.15 21.12 -27.02
C ALA A 244 -3.02 21.66 -26.16
N MET A 245 -2.35 20.81 -25.36
CA MET A 245 -1.26 21.24 -24.49
C MET A 245 -0.09 21.86 -25.27
N LYS A 246 0.25 21.31 -26.44
CA LYS A 246 1.26 21.90 -27.33
C LYS A 246 0.85 23.27 -27.88
N GLN A 247 -0.45 23.53 -28.07
CA GLN A 247 -0.94 24.85 -28.47
C GLN A 247 -0.84 25.89 -27.34
N PHE A 248 -0.84 25.44 -26.08
CA PHE A 248 -0.58 26.26 -24.91
C PHE A 248 0.93 26.50 -24.66
N GLY A 249 1.82 26.03 -25.53
CA GLY A 249 3.27 26.21 -25.38
C GLY A 249 3.98 25.12 -24.56
N PHE A 250 3.25 24.10 -24.08
CA PHE A 250 3.84 23.03 -23.27
C PHE A 250 4.47 21.91 -24.10
N GLN A 251 5.53 21.31 -23.56
CA GLN A 251 6.04 20.03 -24.02
C GLN A 251 5.25 18.90 -23.37
N VAL A 252 5.13 17.77 -24.06
CA VAL A 252 4.39 16.61 -23.54
C VAL A 252 5.22 15.36 -23.72
N ALA A 253 5.48 14.67 -22.61
CA ALA A 253 6.10 13.34 -22.60
C ALA A 253 5.07 12.32 -22.11
N MET A 254 4.86 11.27 -22.91
CA MET A 254 3.87 10.23 -22.65
C MET A 254 4.42 8.89 -23.16
N PRO A 255 4.11 7.76 -22.51
CA PRO A 255 4.56 6.47 -22.99
C PRO A 255 4.04 6.19 -24.41
N SER A 256 4.89 5.61 -25.24
CA SER A 256 4.60 5.33 -26.65
C SER A 256 3.53 4.24 -26.81
N PHE A 257 2.84 4.26 -27.95
CA PHE A 257 1.91 3.19 -28.36
C PHE A 257 2.60 2.21 -29.32
N LEU A 258 2.28 0.92 -29.21
CA LEU A 258 2.85 -0.11 -30.07
C LEU A 258 2.38 -0.01 -31.53
N ASN A 259 1.18 0.54 -31.76
CA ASN A 259 0.61 0.75 -33.11
C ASN A 259 0.66 -0.52 -33.98
N GLY A 260 0.32 -1.67 -33.40
CA GLY A 260 0.34 -2.98 -34.08
C GLY A 260 1.69 -3.70 -34.11
N ARG A 261 2.79 -3.07 -33.64
CA ARG A 261 4.09 -3.72 -33.47
C ARG A 261 4.11 -4.64 -32.26
N LYS A 262 4.99 -5.65 -32.28
CA LYS A 262 5.19 -6.57 -31.15
C LYS A 262 6.04 -5.98 -30.01
N GLN A 263 6.94 -5.05 -30.35
CA GLN A 263 7.88 -4.42 -29.42
C GLN A 263 8.04 -2.92 -29.76
N PHE A 264 8.33 -2.12 -28.74
CA PHE A 264 8.75 -0.73 -28.89
C PHE A 264 10.14 -0.65 -29.51
N SER A 265 10.44 0.41 -30.28
CA SER A 265 11.82 0.68 -30.69
C SER A 265 12.72 0.89 -29.48
N LEU A 266 14.04 0.79 -29.65
CA LEU A 266 14.99 1.09 -28.57
C LEU A 266 14.75 2.47 -27.97
N GLU A 267 14.61 3.49 -28.81
CA GLU A 267 14.36 4.88 -28.41
C GLU A 267 13.04 5.01 -27.64
N GLU A 268 11.95 4.42 -28.15
CA GLU A 268 10.65 4.42 -27.49
C GLU A 268 10.69 3.68 -26.14
N ALA A 269 11.35 2.52 -26.09
CA ALA A 269 11.42 1.70 -24.89
C ALA A 269 12.25 2.37 -23.77
N ASN A 270 13.37 3.00 -24.14
CA ASN A 270 14.19 3.79 -23.22
C ASN A 270 13.44 5.02 -22.73
N LEU A 271 12.80 5.78 -23.63
CA LEU A 271 11.99 6.94 -23.28
C LEU A 271 10.83 6.56 -22.35
N ASN A 272 10.14 5.45 -22.63
CA ASN A 272 9.08 4.94 -21.76
C ASN A 272 9.59 4.69 -20.34
N ARG A 273 10.79 4.12 -20.18
CA ARG A 273 11.38 3.89 -18.85
C ARG A 273 11.76 5.20 -18.14
N CYS A 274 12.27 6.20 -18.86
CA CYS A 274 12.50 7.53 -18.29
C CYS A 274 11.19 8.16 -17.81
N ILE A 275 10.11 8.02 -18.59
CA ILE A 275 8.78 8.54 -18.22
C ILE A 275 8.25 7.81 -16.98
N THR A 276 8.32 6.47 -16.91
CA THR A 276 7.86 5.74 -15.72
C THR A 276 8.68 6.10 -14.48
N LYS A 277 9.98 6.36 -14.65
CA LYS A 277 10.86 6.80 -13.57
C LYS A 277 10.41 8.12 -12.95
N VAL A 278 10.05 9.10 -13.77
CA VAL A 278 9.56 10.40 -13.28
C VAL A 278 8.13 10.29 -12.74
N ARG A 279 7.27 9.51 -13.40
CA ARG A 279 5.86 9.33 -13.00
C ARG A 279 5.69 8.72 -11.61
N TRP A 280 6.68 8.00 -11.12
CA TRP A 280 6.65 7.40 -9.77
C TRP A 280 6.26 8.40 -8.67
N ILE A 281 6.59 9.69 -8.80
CA ILE A 281 6.20 10.70 -7.82
C ILE A 281 4.67 10.79 -7.67
N VAL A 282 3.94 10.68 -8.77
CA VAL A 282 2.47 10.69 -8.81
C VAL A 282 1.93 9.44 -8.12
N GLU A 283 2.52 8.27 -8.40
CA GLU A 283 2.14 7.00 -7.78
C GLU A 283 2.37 7.02 -6.27
N SER A 284 3.49 7.59 -5.82
CA SER A 284 3.81 7.72 -4.39
C SER A 284 2.84 8.66 -3.66
N VAL A 285 2.47 9.79 -4.27
CA VAL A 285 1.45 10.71 -3.71
C VAL A 285 0.08 10.03 -3.65
N ASN A 286 -0.33 9.35 -4.73
CA ASN A 286 -1.58 8.60 -4.78
C ASN A 286 -1.61 7.48 -3.73
N ALA A 287 -0.49 6.78 -3.50
CA ALA A 287 -0.39 5.78 -2.45
C ALA A 287 -0.61 6.38 -1.06
N GLN A 288 -0.07 7.57 -0.78
CA GLN A 288 -0.32 8.28 0.48
C GLN A 288 -1.79 8.67 0.65
N LEU A 289 -2.44 9.16 -0.41
CA LEU A 289 -3.88 9.44 -0.39
C LEU A 289 -4.71 8.19 -0.12
N LYS A 290 -4.36 7.04 -0.73
CA LYS A 290 -5.05 5.76 -0.52
C LYS A 290 -4.97 5.24 0.92
N GLN A 291 -4.00 5.71 1.73
CA GLN A 291 -3.96 5.37 3.17
C GLN A 291 -5.14 5.97 3.95
N TRP A 292 -5.78 7.03 3.44
CA TRP A 292 -6.95 7.64 4.05
C TRP A 292 -8.21 6.89 3.61
N LYS A 293 -8.52 5.80 4.35
CA LYS A 293 -9.54 4.81 4.00
C LYS A 293 -10.92 5.41 3.73
N TYR A 294 -11.23 6.61 4.23
CA TYR A 294 -12.49 7.29 3.94
C TYR A 294 -12.78 7.41 2.43
N PHE A 295 -11.76 7.66 1.61
CA PHE A 295 -11.94 7.82 0.15
C PHE A 295 -12.03 6.49 -0.61
N SER A 296 -11.68 5.37 0.03
CA SER A 296 -11.75 4.04 -0.59
C SER A 296 -13.11 3.37 -0.40
N GLN A 297 -14.03 4.01 0.33
CA GLN A 297 -15.33 3.46 0.70
C GLN A 297 -16.47 4.22 0.00
N THR A 298 -17.66 3.63 0.02
CA THR A 298 -18.86 4.30 -0.45
C THR A 298 -19.18 5.51 0.45
N ILE A 299 -19.10 6.71 -0.13
CA ILE A 299 -19.37 7.97 0.59
C ILE A 299 -20.87 8.28 0.53
N PRO A 300 -21.52 8.60 1.68
CA PRO A 300 -22.93 9.00 1.68
C PRO A 300 -23.16 10.30 0.89
N ASN A 301 -24.27 10.39 0.15
CA ASN A 301 -24.63 11.58 -0.63
C ASN A 301 -24.62 12.89 0.18
N SER A 302 -25.01 12.83 1.45
CA SER A 302 -25.00 13.99 2.36
C SER A 302 -23.61 14.55 2.65
N SER A 303 -22.55 13.80 2.36
CA SER A 303 -21.15 14.21 2.55
C SER A 303 -20.49 14.72 1.27
N LEU A 304 -21.16 14.63 0.11
CA LEU A 304 -20.59 15.03 -1.18
C LEU A 304 -20.24 16.51 -1.24
N CYS A 305 -21.07 17.38 -0.66
CA CYS A 305 -20.82 18.83 -0.62
C CYS A 305 -19.60 19.23 0.23
N PHE A 306 -19.04 18.29 1.01
CA PHE A 306 -17.85 18.51 1.84
C PHE A 306 -16.64 17.72 1.33
N LEU A 307 -16.80 16.95 0.26
CA LEU A 307 -15.78 16.01 -0.22
C LEU A 307 -14.51 16.74 -0.65
N SER A 308 -14.64 17.86 -1.38
CA SER A 308 -13.51 18.72 -1.73
C SER A 308 -12.71 19.14 -0.50
N ASN A 309 -13.37 19.68 0.53
CA ASN A 309 -12.70 20.06 1.78
C ASN A 309 -11.99 18.89 2.46
N TYR A 310 -12.58 17.70 2.45
CA TYR A 310 -11.93 16.52 3.05
C TYR A 310 -10.68 16.11 2.29
N ILE A 311 -10.70 16.18 0.96
CA ILE A 311 -9.53 15.92 0.13
C ILE A 311 -8.47 16.99 0.37
N ASP A 312 -8.83 18.28 0.36
CA ASP A 312 -7.90 19.38 0.60
C ASP A 312 -7.20 19.28 1.96
N ILE A 313 -7.96 18.98 3.03
CA ILE A 313 -7.38 18.74 4.36
C ILE A 313 -6.41 17.56 4.32
N THR A 314 -6.77 16.48 3.63
CA THR A 314 -5.92 15.29 3.51
C THR A 314 -4.63 15.60 2.74
N CYS A 315 -4.72 16.32 1.62
CA CYS A 315 -3.57 16.77 0.84
C CYS A 315 -2.67 17.71 1.64
N ALA A 316 -3.25 18.64 2.41
CA ALA A 316 -2.51 19.50 3.33
C ALA A 316 -1.77 18.70 4.42
N LEU A 317 -2.41 17.66 4.98
CA LEU A 317 -1.77 16.76 5.96
C LEU A 317 -0.63 15.96 5.33
N ILE A 318 -0.79 15.48 4.10
CA ILE A 318 0.28 14.81 3.34
C ILE A 318 1.43 15.77 3.07
N ASN A 319 1.15 17.01 2.67
CA ASN A 319 2.18 18.02 2.42
C ASN A 319 2.97 18.39 3.69
N ALA A 320 2.30 18.45 4.84
CA ALA A 320 2.90 18.80 6.13
C ALA A 320 3.69 17.63 6.74
N TYR A 321 3.14 16.42 6.70
CA TYR A 321 3.62 15.29 7.53
C TYR A 321 3.89 14.00 6.76
N GLY A 322 3.51 13.93 5.48
CA GLY A 322 3.73 12.77 4.63
C GLY A 322 5.19 12.59 4.24
N SER A 323 5.54 11.38 3.81
CA SER A 323 6.89 11.09 3.32
C SER A 323 7.14 11.86 2.03
N ARG A 324 8.19 12.68 2.02
CA ARG A 324 8.65 13.43 0.84
C ARG A 324 9.13 12.45 -0.24
N CYS A 325 8.72 12.70 -1.48
CA CYS A 325 9.17 11.90 -2.62
C CYS A 325 10.47 12.41 -3.27
N VAL A 326 10.99 13.58 -2.83
CA VAL A 326 12.07 14.33 -3.50
C VAL A 326 13.35 14.40 -2.67
N GLN A 327 13.38 13.87 -1.45
CA GLN A 327 14.67 13.68 -0.80
C GLN A 327 15.46 12.70 -1.66
N ASP A 328 16.57 13.17 -2.25
CA ASP A 328 17.47 12.36 -3.04
C ASP A 328 18.22 11.37 -2.13
N ILE A 329 17.49 10.38 -1.65
CA ILE A 329 17.98 9.35 -0.73
C ILE A 329 18.90 8.36 -1.49
N HIS A 330 18.95 8.41 -2.83
CA HIS A 330 19.48 7.33 -3.68
C HIS A 330 20.33 7.78 -4.86
N SER A 331 20.89 9.00 -4.85
CA SER A 331 21.67 9.50 -5.99
C SER A 331 20.86 9.54 -7.30
N GLY A 332 19.64 10.09 -7.20
CA GLY A 332 18.66 10.25 -8.27
C GLY A 332 19.19 11.10 -9.42
N THR A 333 20.02 12.11 -9.12
CA THR A 333 20.70 12.89 -10.16
C THR A 333 21.70 12.04 -10.95
N GLU A 334 22.49 11.21 -10.27
CA GLU A 334 23.44 10.29 -10.90
C GLU A 334 22.69 9.21 -11.71
N ILE A 335 21.62 8.65 -11.16
CA ILE A 335 20.75 7.69 -11.86
C ILE A 335 20.17 8.33 -13.12
N ALA A 336 19.60 9.54 -13.03
CA ALA A 336 19.05 10.24 -14.18
C ALA A 336 20.11 10.49 -15.25
N THR A 337 21.31 10.91 -14.85
CA THR A 337 22.44 11.11 -15.75
C THR A 337 22.83 9.82 -16.48
N GLN A 338 22.93 8.70 -15.75
CA GLN A 338 23.23 7.39 -16.34
C GLN A 338 22.14 6.91 -17.29
N MET A 339 20.85 7.08 -16.92
CA MET A 339 19.73 6.75 -17.78
C MET A 339 19.76 7.56 -19.09
N LEU A 340 20.03 8.87 -19.01
CA LEU A 340 20.13 9.74 -20.19
C LEU A 340 21.32 9.38 -21.08
N GLN A 341 22.48 9.03 -20.51
CA GLN A 341 23.62 8.53 -21.26
C GLN A 341 23.27 7.22 -22.00
N LYS A 342 22.58 6.31 -21.31
CA LYS A 342 22.12 5.04 -21.88
C LYS A 342 21.08 5.20 -22.99
N CYS A 343 20.22 6.22 -22.92
CA CYS A 343 19.30 6.57 -24.01
C CYS A 343 20.02 6.84 -25.35
N GLN A 344 21.28 7.28 -25.31
CA GLN A 344 22.09 7.60 -26.49
C GLN A 344 22.85 6.39 -27.06
N THR A 345 22.80 5.24 -26.37
CA THR A 345 23.52 4.02 -26.76
C THR A 345 22.60 3.00 -27.43
N THR A 346 23.16 2.18 -28.32
CA THR A 346 22.46 1.06 -28.96
C THR A 346 22.50 -0.20 -28.10
N ASN A 347 21.45 -1.04 -28.15
CA ASN A 347 21.47 -2.35 -27.50
C ASN A 347 22.35 -3.34 -28.28
N SER A 348 23.59 -3.51 -27.81
CA SER A 348 24.61 -4.36 -28.45
C SER A 348 24.22 -5.84 -28.51
N VAL A 349 23.56 -6.35 -27.46
CA VAL A 349 23.11 -7.75 -27.41
C VAL A 349 22.02 -8.00 -28.44
N GLN A 350 21.09 -7.05 -28.62
CA GLN A 350 20.07 -7.18 -29.64
C GLN A 350 20.67 -7.17 -31.05
N LEU A 351 21.61 -6.25 -31.35
CA LEU A 351 22.30 -6.20 -32.64
C LEU A 351 23.05 -7.50 -32.91
N ARG A 352 23.82 -7.99 -31.93
CA ARG A 352 24.53 -9.26 -32.02
C ARG A 352 23.58 -10.42 -32.28
N LEU A 353 22.45 -10.49 -31.57
CA LEU A 353 21.48 -11.56 -31.79
C LEU A 353 20.85 -11.49 -33.20
N LEU A 354 20.61 -10.30 -33.75
CA LEU A 354 20.16 -10.13 -35.12
C LEU A 354 21.18 -10.63 -36.14
N GLU A 355 22.45 -10.25 -36.00
CA GLU A 355 23.55 -10.73 -36.87
C GLU A 355 23.66 -12.25 -36.82
N LEU A 356 23.46 -12.84 -35.64
CA LEU A 356 23.53 -14.28 -35.45
C LEU A 356 22.28 -15.04 -35.93
N LEU A 357 21.18 -14.38 -36.29
CA LEU A 357 20.00 -15.07 -36.84
C LEU A 357 20.33 -15.83 -38.13
N GLU A 358 21.23 -15.27 -38.94
CA GLU A 358 21.66 -15.90 -40.21
C GLU A 358 22.50 -17.17 -39.98
N THR A 359 23.14 -17.28 -38.81
CA THR A 359 24.10 -18.35 -38.49
C THR A 359 23.46 -19.65 -37.97
N LYS A 360 22.13 -19.71 -37.83
CA LYS A 360 21.39 -20.88 -37.28
C LYS A 360 21.96 -21.37 -35.93
N LEU A 361 22.03 -20.47 -34.95
CA LEU A 361 22.49 -20.77 -33.59
C LEU A 361 21.82 -22.02 -32.99
N GLN A 362 22.62 -22.88 -32.36
CA GLN A 362 22.13 -24.07 -31.67
C GLN A 362 22.01 -23.78 -30.18
N TRP A 363 20.80 -23.93 -29.65
CA TRP A 363 20.49 -23.69 -28.25
C TRP A 363 20.12 -25.01 -27.59
N LYS A 364 20.83 -25.34 -26.51
CA LYS A 364 20.62 -26.57 -25.74
C LYS A 364 20.11 -26.23 -24.35
N LYS A 365 19.17 -27.04 -23.85
CA LYS A 365 18.54 -26.85 -22.54
C LYS A 365 19.38 -27.50 -21.45
N TYR A 366 19.58 -26.78 -20.36
CA TYR A 366 20.27 -27.24 -19.17
C TYR A 366 19.51 -26.76 -17.93
N ASP A 367 19.67 -27.46 -16.82
CA ASP A 367 19.32 -26.88 -15.53
C ASP A 367 20.28 -25.73 -15.22
N ALA A 368 19.73 -24.65 -14.66
CA ALA A 368 20.50 -23.49 -14.27
C ALA A 368 21.66 -23.89 -13.36
N GLN A 369 21.52 -24.82 -12.43
CA GLN A 369 22.60 -25.16 -11.50
C GLN A 369 23.93 -25.54 -12.18
N LEU A 370 23.90 -26.00 -13.43
CA LEU A 370 25.07 -26.41 -14.20
C LEU A 370 25.86 -25.25 -14.85
N LEU A 371 25.25 -24.08 -15.00
CA LEU A 371 25.92 -22.94 -15.62
C LEU A 371 26.81 -22.23 -14.58
N ILE A 372 28.07 -21.98 -14.91
CA ILE A 372 28.90 -21.04 -14.15
C ILE A 372 28.49 -19.61 -14.54
N PHE A 373 28.03 -18.82 -13.58
CA PHE A 373 27.55 -17.45 -13.80
C PHE A 373 28.17 -16.51 -12.76
N PRO A 374 28.41 -15.23 -13.09
CA PRO A 374 28.93 -14.24 -12.16
C PRO A 374 28.02 -14.04 -10.94
N GLU A 375 28.61 -13.93 -9.75
CA GLU A 375 27.88 -13.53 -8.55
C GLU A 375 27.51 -12.05 -8.64
N LEU A 376 26.26 -11.73 -8.29
CA LEU A 376 25.72 -10.38 -8.27
C LEU A 376 25.14 -10.07 -6.89
N THR A 377 25.39 -8.87 -6.40
CA THR A 377 24.72 -8.30 -5.22
C THR A 377 23.33 -7.77 -5.59
N GLU A 378 22.43 -7.66 -4.60
CA GLU A 378 21.13 -7.00 -4.81
C GLU A 378 21.29 -5.54 -5.26
N GLN A 379 22.35 -4.86 -4.82
CA GLN A 379 22.63 -3.47 -5.21
C GLN A 379 23.09 -3.37 -6.68
N GLU A 380 23.89 -4.30 -7.18
CA GLU A 380 24.25 -4.34 -8.61
C GLU A 380 23.02 -4.58 -9.49
N LEU A 381 22.14 -5.50 -9.08
CA LEU A 381 20.89 -5.73 -9.79
C LEU A 381 19.96 -4.49 -9.75
N ARG A 382 19.93 -3.77 -8.62
CA ARG A 382 19.20 -2.51 -8.47
C ARG A 382 19.74 -1.43 -9.42
N ASN A 383 21.06 -1.34 -9.56
CA ASN A 383 21.71 -0.43 -10.50
C ASN A 383 21.36 -0.78 -11.96
N ILE A 384 21.32 -2.08 -12.31
CA ILE A 384 20.88 -2.56 -13.62
C ILE A 384 19.43 -2.19 -13.91
N CYS A 385 18.53 -2.31 -12.93
CA CYS A 385 17.09 -2.05 -13.11
C CYS A 385 16.71 -0.56 -12.99
N TYR A 386 17.59 0.28 -12.44
CA TYR A 386 17.30 1.64 -11.98
C TYR A 386 16.10 1.70 -11.01
N GLY A 387 15.88 0.64 -10.23
CA GLY A 387 14.72 0.51 -9.35
C GLY A 387 14.58 -0.88 -8.74
N THR A 388 13.64 -1.02 -7.79
CA THR A 388 13.41 -2.27 -7.05
C THR A 388 12.18 -3.03 -7.54
N TYR A 389 11.35 -2.44 -8.40
CA TYR A 389 10.07 -3.04 -8.83
C TYR A 389 10.26 -4.37 -9.55
N GLN A 390 11.11 -4.41 -10.57
CA GLN A 390 11.36 -5.64 -11.35
C GLN A 390 12.02 -6.72 -10.47
N ILE A 391 12.81 -6.31 -9.48
CA ILE A 391 13.45 -7.21 -8.50
C ILE A 391 12.40 -7.84 -7.57
N LYS A 392 11.45 -7.05 -7.07
CA LYS A 392 10.34 -7.56 -6.24
C LYS A 392 9.52 -8.62 -6.99
N GLN A 393 9.31 -8.43 -8.29
CA GLN A 393 8.59 -9.40 -9.11
C GLN A 393 9.40 -10.66 -9.47
N ALA A 394 10.74 -10.58 -9.50
CA ALA A 394 11.62 -11.67 -9.90
C ALA A 394 11.33 -12.98 -9.15
N LYS A 395 11.12 -12.91 -7.83
CA LYS A 395 10.85 -14.08 -6.97
C LYS A 395 9.63 -14.88 -7.44
N SER A 396 8.52 -14.17 -7.67
CA SER A 396 7.27 -14.77 -8.13
C SER A 396 7.42 -15.31 -9.55
N TYR A 397 8.10 -14.58 -10.43
CA TYR A 397 8.31 -14.97 -11.83
C TYR A 397 9.11 -16.26 -11.94
N ILE A 398 10.19 -16.38 -11.18
CA ILE A 398 11.03 -17.59 -11.16
C ILE A 398 10.26 -18.78 -10.60
N ARG A 399 9.50 -18.60 -9.52
CA ARG A 399 8.74 -19.69 -8.89
C ARG A 399 7.73 -20.33 -9.85
N GLU A 400 7.08 -19.54 -10.69
CA GLU A 400 6.14 -20.03 -11.73
C GLU A 400 6.83 -20.84 -12.85
N HIS A 401 8.14 -20.68 -13.02
CA HIS A 401 8.91 -21.28 -14.10
C HIS A 401 9.86 -22.39 -13.64
N LEU A 402 9.81 -22.74 -12.35
CA LEU A 402 10.46 -23.93 -11.82
C LEU A 402 9.69 -25.17 -12.27
N LYS A 403 10.40 -26.19 -12.74
CA LYS A 403 9.84 -27.46 -13.18
C LYS A 403 10.34 -28.58 -12.29
N GLN A 404 9.51 -29.60 -12.05
CA GLN A 404 9.95 -30.77 -11.31
C GLN A 404 11.09 -31.46 -12.07
N SER A 405 12.18 -31.77 -11.35
CA SER A 405 13.30 -32.50 -11.91
C SER A 405 12.85 -33.89 -12.36
N PRO A 406 13.21 -34.33 -13.58
CA PRO A 406 12.97 -35.71 -14.00
C PRO A 406 13.98 -36.69 -13.36
N LEU A 407 15.04 -36.20 -12.71
CA LEU A 407 16.13 -37.01 -12.15
C LEU A 407 16.01 -37.21 -10.65
N VAL A 408 15.47 -36.23 -9.92
CA VAL A 408 15.38 -36.24 -8.45
C VAL A 408 13.95 -35.88 -7.99
N ASP A 409 13.30 -36.79 -7.27
CA ASP A 409 11.98 -36.52 -6.68
C ASP A 409 12.05 -35.35 -5.68
N ASN A 410 11.09 -34.44 -5.78
CA ASN A 410 10.98 -33.19 -5.00
C ASN A 410 12.05 -32.11 -5.29
N ASP A 411 12.93 -32.31 -6.28
CA ASP A 411 13.81 -31.24 -6.74
C ASP A 411 13.14 -30.42 -7.86
N MET A 412 13.48 -29.14 -7.93
CA MET A 412 12.91 -28.20 -8.90
C MET A 412 14.03 -27.57 -9.73
N GLU A 413 13.97 -27.81 -11.04
CA GLU A 413 14.93 -27.30 -12.01
C GLU A 413 14.44 -25.97 -12.60
N PHE A 414 15.40 -25.08 -12.87
CA PHE A 414 15.14 -23.86 -13.64
C PHE A 414 15.81 -23.99 -15.01
N ILE A 415 15.01 -24.18 -16.06
CA ILE A 415 15.55 -24.52 -17.37
C ILE A 415 16.07 -23.27 -18.10
N ILE A 416 17.36 -23.28 -18.39
CA ILE A 416 18.05 -22.28 -19.21
C ILE A 416 18.45 -22.87 -20.56
N GLU A 417 18.68 -22.01 -21.55
CA GLU A 417 19.22 -22.36 -22.86
C GLU A 417 20.61 -21.73 -23.05
N LEU A 418 21.62 -22.56 -23.33
CA LEU A 418 22.99 -22.14 -23.62
C LEU A 418 23.27 -22.28 -25.11
N CYS A 419 24.01 -21.32 -25.66
CA CYS A 419 24.41 -21.35 -27.06
C CYS A 419 25.63 -22.27 -27.23
N ALA A 420 25.56 -23.23 -28.15
CA ALA A 420 26.67 -24.16 -28.39
C ALA A 420 27.90 -23.47 -28.99
N GLN A 421 27.69 -22.34 -29.69
CA GLN A 421 28.72 -21.58 -30.38
C GLN A 421 29.36 -20.48 -29.52
N TYR A 422 28.68 -20.06 -28.45
CA TYR A 422 29.07 -18.92 -27.62
C TYR A 422 28.80 -19.23 -26.15
N ASP A 423 29.84 -19.20 -25.33
CA ASP A 423 29.77 -19.45 -23.88
C ASP A 423 29.36 -18.22 -23.07
N ASP A 424 29.35 -17.04 -23.69
CA ASP A 424 29.02 -15.75 -23.08
C ASP A 424 27.53 -15.37 -23.17
N LEU A 425 26.67 -16.29 -23.65
CA LEU A 425 25.23 -16.07 -23.83
C LEU A 425 24.40 -17.12 -23.11
N VAL A 426 23.49 -16.65 -22.26
CA VAL A 426 22.44 -17.46 -21.63
C VAL A 426 21.08 -16.87 -21.95
N ARG A 427 20.08 -17.73 -22.19
CA ARG A 427 18.69 -17.27 -22.34
C ARG A 427 17.68 -18.16 -21.64
N VAL A 428 16.51 -17.60 -21.35
CA VAL A 428 15.35 -18.32 -20.79
C VAL A 428 14.10 -17.99 -21.57
N ARG A 429 13.19 -18.96 -21.65
CA ARG A 429 11.83 -18.78 -22.18
C ARG A 429 10.86 -18.65 -21.01
N PHE A 430 10.25 -17.49 -20.90
CA PHE A 430 9.19 -17.18 -19.97
C PHE A 430 7.83 -17.29 -20.65
N GLU A 431 6.87 -17.92 -19.99
CA GLU A 431 5.45 -17.93 -20.36
C GLU A 431 4.79 -16.67 -19.82
N SER A 432 3.95 -16.02 -20.62
CA SER A 432 3.27 -14.79 -20.24
C SER A 432 2.21 -15.05 -19.17
N ARG A 433 2.18 -14.20 -18.14
CA ARG A 433 1.17 -14.22 -17.07
C ARG A 433 -0.24 -13.82 -17.51
N HIS A 434 -0.32 -13.01 -18.57
CA HIS A 434 -1.56 -12.32 -18.97
C HIS A 434 -2.24 -12.94 -20.17
N CYS A 435 -1.55 -13.81 -20.90
CA CYS A 435 -2.05 -14.44 -22.11
C CYS A 435 -1.58 -15.88 -22.18
N ASN A 436 -2.51 -16.82 -22.08
CA ASN A 436 -2.25 -18.21 -22.45
C ASN A 436 -1.68 -18.21 -23.88
N ASN A 437 -0.55 -18.88 -24.07
CA ASN A 437 0.14 -19.10 -25.37
C ASN A 437 1.19 -18.04 -25.83
N LYS A 438 1.50 -17.01 -25.05
CA LYS A 438 2.59 -16.06 -25.40
C LYS A 438 3.87 -16.39 -24.62
N THR A 439 4.99 -16.50 -25.32
CA THR A 439 6.31 -16.74 -24.70
C THR A 439 7.29 -15.61 -25.00
N HIS A 440 8.08 -15.24 -23.99
CA HIS A 440 9.10 -14.21 -24.05
C HIS A 440 10.47 -14.85 -23.83
N ILE A 441 11.43 -14.51 -24.70
CA ILE A 441 12.80 -15.01 -24.63
C ILE A 441 13.66 -13.89 -24.06
N ALA A 442 14.19 -14.08 -22.86
CA ALA A 442 15.14 -13.15 -22.23
C ALA A 442 16.56 -13.72 -22.40
N THR A 443 17.46 -12.93 -22.99
CA THR A 443 18.86 -13.30 -23.25
C THR A 443 19.77 -12.32 -22.54
N VAL A 444 20.78 -12.82 -21.85
CA VAL A 444 21.80 -12.05 -21.15
C VAL A 444 23.16 -12.42 -21.71
N GLN A 445 23.98 -11.40 -21.97
CA GLN A 445 25.39 -11.56 -22.27
C GLN A 445 26.21 -11.25 -21.02
N PHE A 446 27.14 -12.13 -20.68
CA PHE A 446 27.94 -12.01 -19.45
C PHE A 446 29.40 -12.38 -19.68
N LYS A 447 30.26 -11.94 -18.76
CA LYS A 447 31.69 -12.24 -18.73
C LYS A 447 32.06 -12.73 -17.34
N LEU A 448 32.84 -13.80 -17.29
CA LEU A 448 33.38 -14.32 -16.04
C LEU A 448 34.62 -13.51 -15.63
N TYR A 449 34.81 -13.35 -14.31
CA TYR A 449 36.01 -12.75 -13.71
C TYR A 449 36.28 -11.28 -14.11
N THR A 450 35.23 -10.46 -14.25
CA THR A 450 35.33 -9.03 -14.55
C THR A 450 34.53 -8.18 -13.56
N GLU A 451 34.97 -6.95 -13.29
CA GLU A 451 34.27 -6.00 -12.39
C GLU A 451 32.85 -5.64 -12.84
N SER A 452 32.58 -5.66 -14.15
CA SER A 452 31.25 -5.46 -14.72
C SER A 452 30.84 -6.70 -15.52
N PRO A 453 30.37 -7.76 -14.83
CA PRO A 453 30.16 -9.07 -15.42
C PRO A 453 28.99 -9.13 -16.41
N ILE A 454 28.01 -8.24 -16.31
CA ILE A 454 26.86 -8.22 -17.22
C ILE A 454 27.13 -7.18 -18.31
N SER A 455 27.32 -7.64 -19.55
CA SER A 455 27.64 -6.75 -20.68
C SER A 455 26.41 -6.23 -21.42
N GLY A 456 25.25 -6.87 -21.24
CA GLY A 456 23.97 -6.40 -21.76
C GLY A 456 22.90 -7.48 -21.79
N TRP A 457 21.71 -7.11 -22.25
CA TRP A 457 20.56 -8.00 -22.33
C TRP A 457 19.61 -7.64 -23.46
N TYR A 458 18.80 -8.61 -23.87
CA TYR A 458 17.69 -8.40 -24.78
C TYR A 458 16.53 -9.34 -24.44
N CYS A 459 15.30 -8.84 -24.52
CA CYS A 459 14.11 -9.66 -24.36
C CYS A 459 13.13 -9.47 -25.52
N THR A 460 12.40 -10.52 -25.88
CA THR A 460 11.34 -10.43 -26.91
C THR A 460 10.00 -9.91 -26.37
N CYS A 461 9.95 -9.41 -25.13
CA CYS A 461 8.78 -8.71 -24.60
C CYS A 461 8.65 -7.30 -25.17
N THR A 462 7.49 -6.69 -24.99
CA THR A 462 7.11 -5.34 -25.48
C THR A 462 8.20 -4.29 -25.21
N SER A 463 8.72 -4.25 -23.98
CA SER A 463 9.77 -3.34 -23.51
C SER A 463 11.20 -3.89 -23.67
N GLY A 464 11.35 -5.12 -24.16
CA GLY A 464 12.59 -5.89 -24.05
C GLY A 464 13.75 -5.41 -24.92
N TRP A 465 13.53 -4.41 -25.77
CA TRP A 465 14.58 -3.75 -26.54
C TRP A 465 15.36 -2.73 -25.71
N ARG A 466 14.80 -2.24 -24.60
CA ARG A 466 15.40 -1.19 -23.76
C ARG A 466 16.77 -1.57 -23.20
N ASP A 467 17.67 -0.60 -23.14
CA ASP A 467 18.96 -0.65 -22.45
C ASP A 467 18.98 0.22 -21.18
N VAL A 468 18.03 1.16 -21.08
CA VAL A 468 17.75 1.88 -19.84
C VAL A 468 16.90 0.99 -18.95
N GLY A 469 17.53 0.39 -17.95
CA GLY A 469 16.88 -0.63 -17.13
C GLY A 469 16.68 -1.94 -17.89
N CYS A 470 16.12 -2.95 -17.23
CA CYS A 470 15.77 -4.21 -17.87
C CYS A 470 14.32 -4.60 -17.54
N CYS A 471 13.64 -5.32 -18.42
CA CYS A 471 12.26 -5.78 -18.17
C CYS A 471 12.21 -6.80 -17.03
N ALA A 472 11.00 -7.10 -16.53
CA ALA A 472 10.81 -8.08 -15.46
C ALA A 472 11.43 -9.46 -15.76
N HIS A 473 11.38 -9.92 -17.02
CA HIS A 473 11.96 -11.19 -17.43
C HIS A 473 13.49 -11.24 -17.28
N VAL A 474 14.18 -10.18 -17.69
CA VAL A 474 15.64 -10.09 -17.56
C VAL A 474 16.03 -9.93 -16.09
N ALA A 475 15.31 -9.09 -15.34
CA ALA A 475 15.54 -8.94 -13.90
C ALA A 475 15.37 -10.28 -13.17
N ALA A 476 14.34 -11.06 -13.50
CA ALA A 476 14.13 -12.39 -12.96
C ALA A 476 15.30 -13.34 -13.26
N LEU A 477 15.76 -13.34 -14.51
CA LEU A 477 16.90 -14.16 -14.94
C LEU A 477 18.18 -13.81 -14.18
N LEU A 478 18.54 -12.51 -14.12
CA LEU A 478 19.73 -12.03 -13.41
C LEU A 478 19.64 -12.30 -11.91
N TRP A 479 18.47 -12.09 -11.31
CA TRP A 479 18.24 -12.36 -9.89
C TRP A 479 18.44 -13.84 -9.55
N HIS A 480 17.90 -14.76 -10.36
CA HIS A 480 18.03 -16.18 -10.11
C HIS A 480 19.48 -16.67 -10.31
N LEU A 481 20.12 -16.28 -11.42
CA LEU A 481 21.46 -16.77 -11.77
C LEU A 481 22.58 -16.14 -10.94
N GLY A 482 22.50 -14.83 -10.67
CA GLY A 482 23.59 -14.08 -10.03
C GLY A 482 23.40 -13.80 -8.54
N VAL A 483 22.16 -13.52 -8.08
CA VAL A 483 21.89 -13.14 -6.68
C VAL A 483 21.55 -14.35 -5.82
N ARG A 484 20.59 -15.19 -6.26
CA ARG A 484 20.04 -16.28 -5.43
C ARG A 484 20.89 -17.56 -5.43
N ARG A 485 21.69 -17.83 -6.45
CA ARG A 485 22.53 -19.04 -6.47
C ARG A 485 23.47 -19.16 -5.27
N ALA A 486 23.76 -18.07 -4.56
CA ALA A 486 24.55 -18.07 -3.34
C ALA A 486 23.80 -18.58 -2.08
N ASN A 487 22.47 -18.71 -2.08
CA ASN A 487 21.69 -19.12 -0.90
C ASN A 487 20.44 -19.94 -1.27
N ILE A 488 20.61 -21.25 -1.45
CA ILE A 488 19.51 -22.21 -1.41
C ILE A 488 19.37 -22.67 0.05
N SER A 489 18.57 -21.97 0.85
CA SER A 489 18.01 -22.56 2.08
C SER A 489 16.62 -23.11 1.74
N GLU A 490 16.48 -24.43 1.87
CA GLU A 490 15.23 -25.17 1.78
C GLU A 490 14.19 -24.68 2.80
N ASN A 491 12.92 -24.96 2.48
CA ASN A 491 11.70 -24.73 3.28
C ASN A 491 10.97 -23.40 3.06
N THR A 492 10.25 -23.30 1.94
CA THR A 492 8.86 -22.82 2.00
C THR A 492 8.02 -23.59 0.99
N HIS A 493 7.19 -24.49 1.52
CA HIS A 493 6.16 -25.23 0.78
C HIS A 493 5.25 -24.25 0.01
N PRO A 494 4.75 -24.58 -1.19
CA PRO A 494 3.84 -23.73 -1.99
C PRO A 494 2.49 -23.38 -1.33
N LEU A 495 2.23 -23.85 -0.10
CA LEU A 495 1.03 -23.60 0.70
C LEU A 495 1.38 -23.02 2.08
N SER A 496 2.60 -22.50 2.30
CA SER A 496 2.93 -21.89 3.59
C SER A 496 2.03 -20.67 3.85
N ALA A 497 1.79 -20.42 5.13
CA ALA A 497 1.01 -19.27 5.60
C ALA A 497 1.51 -17.92 5.05
N ASP A 498 2.74 -17.86 4.52
CA ASP A 498 3.29 -16.69 3.83
C ASP A 498 2.49 -16.30 2.58
N HIS A 499 1.82 -17.23 1.89
CA HIS A 499 0.90 -16.89 0.79
C HIS A 499 -0.40 -16.25 1.31
N LEU A 500 -0.84 -16.62 2.52
CA LEU A 500 -2.00 -16.01 3.16
C LEU A 500 -1.62 -14.62 3.72
N PHE A 501 -0.44 -14.49 4.32
CA PHE A 501 0.05 -13.22 4.87
C PHE A 501 0.57 -12.24 3.81
N ALA A 502 1.05 -12.70 2.65
CA ALA A 502 1.34 -11.81 1.52
C ALA A 502 0.05 -11.25 0.87
N SER A 503 -1.08 -11.96 1.01
CA SER A 503 -2.40 -11.46 0.60
C SER A 503 -3.11 -10.62 1.68
N ILE A 504 -2.65 -10.75 2.92
CA ILE A 504 -2.96 -9.86 4.05
C ILE A 504 -1.72 -8.98 4.27
N ASP A 505 -1.24 -8.34 3.20
CA ASP A 505 -0.32 -7.24 3.37
C ASP A 505 -1.13 -6.14 4.05
N ASP A 506 -0.99 -6.05 5.37
CA ASP A 506 -1.67 -5.05 6.16
C ASP A 506 -1.20 -3.71 5.59
N SER A 507 -2.11 -3.01 4.92
CA SER A 507 -1.85 -1.75 4.20
C SER A 507 -1.38 -0.62 5.13
N MET A 508 -1.09 -0.95 6.39
CA MET A 508 -0.45 -0.16 7.43
C MET A 508 1.08 -0.29 7.44
N GLN A 509 1.69 -1.38 6.94
CA GLN A 509 3.15 -1.49 6.81
C GLN A 509 3.67 -0.89 5.49
N PHE A 510 3.28 0.35 5.21
CA PHE A 510 4.18 1.25 4.47
C PHE A 510 5.33 1.62 5.42
N SER A 511 6.21 0.66 5.72
CA SER A 511 7.49 0.94 6.34
C SER A 511 8.30 1.85 5.41
N GLU A 512 9.16 2.69 5.98
CA GLU A 512 10.01 3.66 5.28
C GLU A 512 11.04 3.01 4.32
N VAL A 513 10.96 1.70 4.10
CA VAL A 513 11.92 0.92 3.32
C VAL A 513 11.30 0.53 1.97
N GLU A 514 11.70 1.31 0.96
CA GLU A 514 11.69 1.02 -0.48
C GLU A 514 10.33 0.93 -1.19
N LYS A 515 9.83 2.11 -1.57
CA LYS A 515 8.79 2.30 -2.58
C LYS A 515 9.40 2.15 -3.99
N SER A 516 8.64 1.59 -4.94
CA SER A 516 9.15 1.15 -6.26
C SER A 516 8.29 1.65 -7.43
N ASP A 517 8.94 2.07 -8.53
CA ASP A 517 8.29 2.52 -9.79
C ASP A 517 7.56 1.37 -10.49
N GLU A 518 6.24 1.44 -10.66
CA GLU A 518 5.50 0.40 -11.38
C GLU A 518 5.65 0.55 -12.91
N ASP A 519 6.35 -0.40 -13.54
CA ASP A 519 6.40 -0.51 -14.99
C ASP A 519 5.20 -1.34 -15.51
N GLN A 520 4.33 -0.73 -16.31
CA GLN A 520 3.31 -1.44 -17.09
C GLN A 520 3.97 -2.17 -18.28
N ASP A 521 4.67 -3.27 -17.99
CA ASP A 521 5.41 -4.03 -18.99
C ASP A 521 4.53 -4.98 -19.84
N ASP A 522 3.22 -5.12 -19.56
CA ASP A 522 2.32 -5.99 -20.33
C ASP A 522 0.98 -5.33 -20.68
N ASN A 523 0.66 -5.35 -21.99
CA ASN A 523 -0.66 -5.26 -22.64
C ASN A 523 -1.85 -4.66 -21.84
N ASN A 524 -1.87 -3.34 -21.60
CA ASN A 524 -3.14 -2.63 -21.51
C ASN A 524 -3.53 -2.14 -22.91
N ASN A 525 -4.08 -3.06 -23.69
CA ASN A 525 -4.96 -2.72 -24.81
C ASN A 525 -6.41 -2.75 -24.32
N ASP A 526 -6.68 -2.11 -23.17
CA ASP A 526 -8.04 -1.95 -22.68
C ASP A 526 -8.66 -0.75 -23.39
N THR A 527 -9.26 -1.03 -24.53
CA THR A 527 -10.59 -0.47 -24.79
C THR A 527 -11.47 -0.78 -23.58
N HIS A 528 -11.67 0.19 -22.69
CA HIS A 528 -12.74 0.14 -21.70
C HIS A 528 -14.08 0.06 -22.43
N VAL A 529 -14.51 -1.15 -22.75
CA VAL A 529 -15.92 -1.44 -22.97
C VAL A 529 -16.53 -1.51 -21.57
N TYR A 530 -17.28 -0.49 -21.22
CA TYR A 530 -18.14 -0.48 -20.04
C TYR A 530 -19.05 -1.71 -20.07
N SER A 531 -18.75 -2.73 -19.28
CA SER A 531 -19.72 -3.79 -18.98
C SER A 531 -20.70 -3.23 -17.96
N VAL A 532 -21.82 -2.69 -18.46
CA VAL A 532 -23.01 -2.39 -17.66
C VAL A 532 -23.54 -3.72 -17.12
N ALA A 533 -23.40 -3.93 -15.82
CA ALA A 533 -24.15 -4.95 -15.11
C ALA A 533 -25.62 -4.54 -15.11
N SER A 534 -26.41 -5.06 -16.05
CA SER A 534 -27.86 -5.01 -16.00
C SER A 534 -28.33 -5.95 -14.90
N ASN A 535 -28.67 -5.38 -13.73
CA ASN A 535 -29.46 -6.08 -12.73
C ASN A 535 -30.87 -6.30 -13.31
N SER A 536 -31.15 -7.54 -13.72
CA SER A 536 -32.51 -8.02 -13.95
C SER A 536 -33.23 -8.15 -12.62
N THR A 537 -33.92 -7.09 -12.18
CA THR A 537 -34.96 -7.22 -11.17
C THR A 537 -36.19 -7.84 -11.83
N ASN A 538 -36.42 -9.13 -11.54
CA ASN A 538 -37.74 -9.73 -11.62
C ASN A 538 -38.67 -8.97 -10.68
N SER A 539 -39.64 -8.26 -11.23
CA SER A 539 -40.87 -7.90 -10.54
C SER A 539 -42.02 -8.31 -11.43
N ASP A 540 -42.68 -9.40 -11.03
CA ASP A 540 -44.04 -9.69 -11.41
C ASP A 540 -44.93 -8.47 -11.13
N ASN A 541 -45.64 -7.99 -12.13
CA ASN A 541 -47.03 -7.60 -11.95
C ASN A 541 -47.79 -7.63 -13.27
N SER A 542 -48.84 -8.42 -13.20
CA SER A 542 -49.95 -8.61 -14.12
C SER A 542 -50.72 -7.32 -14.44
N THR A 543 -51.56 -7.42 -15.49
CA THR A 543 -52.69 -6.55 -15.88
C THR A 543 -52.28 -5.19 -16.44
N SER A 544 -52.83 -4.67 -17.54
CA SER A 544 -53.95 -5.05 -18.42
C SER A 544 -53.86 -4.15 -19.66
N ASP A 545 -54.54 -4.60 -20.71
CA ASP A 545 -54.88 -3.91 -21.95
C ASP A 545 -55.00 -2.37 -21.86
N GLU A 546 -54.43 -1.67 -22.85
CA GLU A 546 -55.16 -0.67 -23.63
C GLU A 546 -54.37 -0.29 -24.89
N GLU A 547 -55.09 -0.32 -26.01
CA GLU A 547 -54.72 0.21 -27.32
C GLU A 547 -54.31 1.69 -27.23
N ILE A 548 -53.46 2.17 -28.13
CA ILE A 548 -53.80 3.26 -29.08
C ILE A 548 -52.60 3.52 -30.01
N VAL A 549 -52.98 3.62 -31.27
CA VAL A 549 -52.24 4.00 -32.47
C VAL A 549 -51.84 5.48 -32.42
N ASP A 550 -50.54 5.78 -32.59
CA ASP A 550 -49.94 6.63 -33.65
C ASP A 550 -48.45 6.88 -33.38
#